data_AF-A0A1G9C1V7-F1
#
_entry.id   AF-A0A1G9C1V7-F1
#
_cell.length_a   1.000
_cell.length_b   1.000
_cell.length_c   1.000
_cell.angle_alpha   90.00
_cell.angle_beta   90.00
_cell.angle_gamma   90.00
#
_symmetry.space_group_name_H-M   'P 1'
#
loop_
_entity.id
_entity.type
_entity.pdbx_description
1 polymer ?
#
loop_
_entity_poly.entity_id
_entity_poly.type
_entity_poly.pdbx_seq_one_letter_code
_entity_poly.pdbx_strand_id
1 'polypeptide(L)'
;MPPRTPLFDPAGYFETRSETLQQGLAVFVAYTLLEVVWLSVVIWQLFVPDNTLAMTLNLLVTSATLGGITLLVVAAIMHFGSGGANASGSHTDAVAVAGWAYAPNIVVFVPTALYGWRQLQQLTYTTFTPEELTADIAAVPALSELAAVQLITAFIAILWSIYLLTHGISKTHSVLPKITVVPAFFIGIGSFILLVFGP
;
A
#
# COMPACT_ATOMS: atom_id res chain seq x y z
N MET A 1 3.93 28.60 1.07
CA MET A 1 5.03 27.63 0.86
C MET A 1 4.41 26.35 0.32
N PRO A 2 4.98 25.71 -0.72
CA PRO A 2 4.42 24.47 -1.24
C PRO A 2 4.41 23.39 -0.14
N PRO A 3 3.39 22.52 -0.10
CA PRO A 3 3.36 21.41 0.85
C PRO A 3 4.60 20.53 0.62
N ARG A 4 5.45 20.41 1.65
CA ARG A 4 6.59 19.50 1.63
C ARG A 4 6.10 18.11 2.05
N THR A 5 6.41 17.11 1.24
CA THR A 5 6.10 15.69 1.49
C THR A 5 7.40 14.90 1.59
N PRO A 6 7.44 13.77 2.30
CA PRO A 6 8.64 12.93 2.38
C PRO A 6 8.90 12.13 1.10
N LEU A 7 8.04 12.22 0.06
CA LEU A 7 8.11 11.36 -1.13
C LEU A 7 9.46 11.40 -1.85
N PHE A 8 10.12 12.57 -1.90
CA PHE A 8 11.38 12.76 -2.62
C PHE A 8 12.55 13.16 -1.71
N ASP A 9 12.26 13.63 -0.50
CA ASP A 9 13.26 13.96 0.53
C ASP A 9 12.71 13.58 1.92
N PRO A 10 12.63 12.26 2.22
CA PRO A 10 12.16 11.80 3.51
C PRO A 10 13.08 12.29 4.63
N ALA A 11 14.38 12.35 4.37
CA ALA A 11 15.37 12.76 5.35
C ALA A 11 15.15 14.20 5.81
N GLY A 12 15.09 15.17 4.89
CA GLY A 12 14.85 16.57 5.23
C GLY A 12 13.45 16.82 5.80
N TYR A 13 12.44 16.05 5.36
CA TYR A 13 11.09 16.14 5.91
C TYR A 13 11.02 15.74 7.39
N PHE A 14 11.59 14.59 7.76
CA PHE A 14 11.53 14.09 9.15
C PHE A 14 12.54 14.77 10.07
N GLU A 15 13.61 15.36 9.55
CA GLU A 15 14.56 16.16 10.34
C GLU A 15 13.96 17.47 10.87
N THR A 16 13.01 18.05 10.12
CA THR A 16 12.46 19.37 10.42
C THR A 16 11.10 19.34 11.13
N ARG A 17 10.54 18.15 11.40
CA ARG A 17 9.19 17.99 11.95
C ARG A 17 9.14 17.01 13.11
N SER A 18 8.74 17.51 14.28
CA SER A 18 8.58 16.72 15.50
C SER A 18 7.20 16.06 15.65
N GLU A 19 6.19 16.48 14.88
CA GLU A 19 4.81 15.98 15.00
C GLU A 19 4.29 15.45 13.65
N THR A 20 4.78 14.29 13.23
CA THR A 20 4.43 13.70 11.92
C THR A 20 3.43 12.55 12.00
N LEU A 21 3.07 12.09 13.21
CA LEU A 21 2.17 10.93 13.41
C LEU A 21 0.82 11.09 12.71
N GLN A 22 0.12 12.21 12.92
CA GLN A 22 -1.19 12.45 12.31
C GLN A 22 -1.11 12.46 10.78
N GLN A 23 -0.02 12.97 10.21
CA GLN A 23 0.20 13.03 8.77
C GLN A 23 0.46 11.63 8.20
N GLY A 24 1.29 10.83 8.87
CA GLY A 24 1.51 9.42 8.49
C GLY A 24 0.23 8.58 8.57
N LEU A 25 -0.54 8.73 9.65
CA LEU A 25 -1.83 8.05 9.80
C LEU A 25 -2.85 8.49 8.76
N ALA A 26 -2.91 9.78 8.43
CA ALA A 26 -3.80 10.29 7.39
C ALA A 26 -3.48 9.69 6.01
N VAL A 27 -2.20 9.53 5.68
CA VAL A 27 -1.76 8.87 4.44
C VAL A 27 -2.17 7.40 4.43
N PHE A 28 -1.93 6.68 5.52
CA PHE A 28 -2.36 5.29 5.65
C PHE A 28 -3.88 5.14 5.49
N VAL A 29 -4.67 5.96 6.18
CA VAL A 29 -6.14 5.97 6.06
C VAL A 29 -6.58 6.28 4.64
N ALA A 30 -5.95 7.25 3.98
CA ALA A 30 -6.25 7.59 2.59
C ALA A 30 -5.99 6.40 1.66
N TYR A 31 -4.88 5.67 1.86
CA TYR A 31 -4.59 4.45 1.12
C TYR A 31 -5.66 3.37 1.34
N THR A 32 -6.02 3.07 2.59
CA THR A 32 -7.05 2.07 2.90
C THR A 32 -8.41 2.42 2.30
N LEU A 33 -8.82 3.69 2.40
CA LEU A 33 -10.08 4.16 1.80
C LEU A 33 -10.07 4.03 0.28
N LEU A 34 -8.95 4.38 -0.36
CA LEU A 34 -8.79 4.29 -1.81
C LEU A 34 -8.95 2.84 -2.30
N GLU A 35 -8.32 1.89 -1.61
CA GLU A 35 -8.44 0.46 -1.91
C GLU A 35 -9.89 -0.04 -1.78
N VAL A 36 -10.55 0.28 -0.67
CA VAL A 36 -11.94 -0.14 -0.39
C VAL A 36 -12.92 0.47 -1.40
N VAL A 37 -12.76 1.75 -1.72
CA VAL A 37 -13.61 2.43 -2.72
C VAL A 37 -13.43 1.78 -4.08
N TRP A 38 -12.19 1.50 -4.48
CA TRP A 38 -11.90 0.86 -5.76
C TRP A 38 -12.49 -0.54 -5.87
N LEU A 39 -12.27 -1.38 -4.85
CA LEU A 39 -12.86 -2.73 -4.81
C LEU A 39 -14.38 -2.66 -4.85
N SER A 40 -14.99 -1.72 -4.13
CA SER A 40 -16.45 -1.54 -4.15
C SER A 40 -16.97 -1.15 -5.54
N VAL A 41 -16.25 -0.27 -6.25
CA VAL A 41 -16.58 0.11 -7.64
C VAL A 41 -16.46 -1.08 -8.58
N VAL A 42 -15.38 -1.85 -8.49
CA VAL A 42 -15.19 -3.06 -9.31
C VAL A 42 -16.27 -4.09 -9.04
N ILE A 43 -16.58 -4.35 -7.77
CA ILE A 43 -17.63 -5.32 -7.41
C ILE A 43 -18.99 -4.83 -7.90
N TRP A 44 -19.35 -3.55 -7.71
CA TRP A 44 -20.62 -3.01 -8.20
C TRP A 44 -20.74 -3.03 -9.73
N GLN A 45 -19.63 -2.95 -10.45
CA GLN A 45 -19.61 -3.04 -11.91
C GLN A 45 -19.77 -4.49 -12.40
N LEU A 46 -19.16 -5.46 -11.71
CA LEU A 46 -19.17 -6.87 -12.09
C LEU A 46 -20.39 -7.63 -11.55
N PHE A 47 -20.92 -7.17 -10.42
CA PHE A 47 -22.02 -7.79 -9.70
C PHE A 47 -23.06 -6.72 -9.38
N VAL A 48 -24.34 -7.08 -9.41
CA VAL A 48 -25.43 -6.24 -8.87
C VAL A 48 -25.83 -6.83 -7.51
N PRO A 49 -25.04 -6.63 -6.43
CA PRO A 49 -25.34 -7.26 -5.16
C PRO A 49 -26.58 -6.65 -4.52
N ASP A 50 -27.43 -7.50 -3.94
CA ASP A 50 -28.64 -7.08 -3.22
C ASP A 50 -28.34 -6.20 -1.99
N ASN A 51 -27.10 -6.18 -1.49
CA ASN A 51 -26.70 -5.40 -0.33
C ASN A 51 -25.25 -4.85 -0.42
N THR A 52 -25.02 -3.96 -1.38
CA THR A 52 -23.71 -3.31 -1.59
C THR A 52 -23.16 -2.63 -0.33
N LEU A 53 -24.03 -1.99 0.47
CA LEU A 53 -23.59 -1.25 1.67
C LEU A 53 -22.98 -2.16 2.72
N ALA A 54 -23.64 -3.27 3.09
CA ALA A 54 -23.12 -4.18 4.10
C ALA A 54 -21.79 -4.81 3.67
N MET A 55 -21.68 -5.17 2.38
CA MET A 55 -20.45 -5.71 1.82
C MET A 55 -19.31 -4.68 1.83
N THR A 56 -19.55 -3.45 1.38
CA THR A 56 -18.55 -2.36 1.43
C THR A 56 -18.10 -2.06 2.86
N LEU A 57 -19.02 -2.06 3.83
CA LEU A 57 -18.68 -1.87 5.24
C LEU A 57 -17.82 -3.03 5.78
N ASN A 58 -18.14 -4.28 5.44
CA ASN A 58 -17.34 -5.42 5.84
C ASN A 58 -15.93 -5.38 5.23
N LEU A 59 -15.81 -5.01 3.96
CA LEU A 59 -14.51 -4.78 3.31
C LEU A 59 -13.73 -3.68 4.03
N LEU A 60 -14.37 -2.54 4.32
CA LEU A 60 -13.73 -1.44 5.05
C LEU A 60 -13.18 -1.87 6.40
N VAL A 61 -14.00 -2.54 7.22
CA VAL A 61 -13.61 -2.98 8.56
C VAL A 61 -12.47 -3.99 8.49
N THR A 62 -12.54 -4.93 7.55
CA THR A 62 -11.51 -5.96 7.37
C THR A 62 -10.19 -5.33 6.93
N SER A 63 -10.21 -4.48 5.90
CA SER A 63 -9.03 -3.79 5.39
C SER A 63 -8.44 -2.84 6.43
N ALA A 64 -9.25 -2.10 7.17
CA ALA A 64 -8.77 -1.21 8.23
C ALA A 64 -8.12 -1.99 9.38
N THR A 65 -8.70 -3.14 9.76
CA THR A 65 -8.16 -3.98 10.84
C THR A 65 -6.84 -4.63 10.44
N LEU A 66 -6.80 -5.31 9.29
CA LEU A 66 -5.57 -5.96 8.81
C LEU A 66 -4.49 -4.94 8.47
N GLY A 67 -4.86 -3.84 7.81
CA GLY A 67 -3.96 -2.74 7.50
C GLY A 67 -3.40 -2.08 8.76
N GLY A 68 -4.24 -1.85 9.78
CA GLY A 68 -3.80 -1.29 11.06
C GLY A 68 -2.80 -2.21 11.79
N ILE A 69 -3.08 -3.52 11.81
CA ILE A 69 -2.13 -4.52 12.35
C ILE A 69 -0.82 -4.48 11.56
N THR A 70 -0.89 -4.46 10.22
CA THR A 70 0.28 -4.44 9.34
C THR A 70 1.12 -3.19 9.57
N LEU A 71 0.49 -2.02 9.66
CA LEU A 71 1.15 -0.76 9.96
C LEU A 71 1.94 -0.83 11.28
N LEU A 72 1.33 -1.38 12.34
CA LEU A 72 1.97 -1.54 13.64
C LEU A 72 3.12 -2.55 13.59
N VAL A 73 2.96 -3.65 12.85
CA VAL A 73 4.03 -4.64 12.65
C VAL A 73 5.22 -4.03 11.90
N VAL A 74 4.97 -3.30 10.81
CA VAL A 74 6.00 -2.57 10.04
C VAL A 74 6.71 -1.57 10.95
N ALA A 75 5.98 -0.76 11.71
CA ALA A 75 6.55 0.20 12.65
C ALA A 75 7.39 -0.48 13.73
N ALA A 76 6.95 -1.64 14.25
CA ALA A 76 7.70 -2.40 15.26
C ALA A 76 9.00 -2.95 14.68
N ILE A 77 8.95 -3.59 13.50
CA ILE A 77 10.13 -4.11 12.81
C ILE A 77 11.12 -2.97 12.54
N MET A 78 10.64 -1.82 12.07
CA MET A 78 11.51 -0.67 11.81
C MET A 78 12.11 -0.10 13.10
N HIS A 79 11.32 0.06 14.17
CA HIS A 79 11.80 0.61 15.44
C HIS A 79 12.86 -0.32 16.07
N PHE A 80 12.53 -1.58 16.29
CA PHE A 80 13.42 -2.54 16.94
C PHE A 80 14.59 -2.98 16.05
N GLY A 81 14.34 -3.18 14.75
CA GLY A 81 15.37 -3.55 13.78
C GLY A 81 16.38 -2.44 13.51
N SER A 82 16.05 -1.19 13.83
CA SER A 82 16.95 -0.04 13.65
C SER A 82 17.71 0.39 14.92
N GLY A 83 17.62 -0.38 16.00
CA GLY A 83 18.33 -0.12 17.26
C GLY A 83 17.44 -0.06 18.50
N GLY A 84 16.11 -0.01 18.35
CA GLY A 84 15.15 -0.04 19.45
C GLY A 84 15.45 1.01 20.52
N ALA A 85 15.58 0.56 21.77
CA ALA A 85 15.85 1.43 22.93
C ALA A 85 17.21 2.14 22.91
N ASN A 86 18.15 1.72 22.05
CA ASN A 86 19.46 2.36 21.92
C ASN A 86 19.45 3.53 20.91
N ALA A 87 18.34 3.74 20.22
CA ALA A 87 18.15 4.85 19.27
C ALA A 87 17.32 5.98 19.91
N SER A 88 17.42 7.20 19.38
CA SER A 88 16.74 8.38 19.96
C SER A 88 15.25 8.46 19.63
N GLY A 89 14.79 7.71 18.62
CA GLY A 89 13.43 7.75 18.11
C GLY A 89 12.46 6.86 18.88
N SER A 90 11.20 7.27 18.93
CA SER A 90 10.11 6.52 19.56
C SER A 90 9.45 5.55 18.59
N HIS A 91 8.69 4.59 19.12
CA HIS A 91 7.84 3.73 18.30
C HIS A 91 6.77 4.54 17.53
N THR A 92 6.26 5.63 18.11
CA THR A 92 5.31 6.52 17.43
C THR A 92 5.92 7.22 16.22
N ASP A 93 7.22 7.55 16.25
CA ASP A 93 7.92 8.07 15.07
C ASP A 93 8.01 7.00 13.98
N ALA A 94 8.24 5.74 14.37
CA ALA A 94 8.23 4.64 13.42
C ALA A 94 6.84 4.41 12.79
N VAL A 95 5.75 4.58 13.55
CA VAL A 95 4.38 4.55 13.02
C VAL A 95 4.14 5.70 12.02
N ALA A 96 4.63 6.90 12.33
CA ALA A 96 4.52 8.05 11.42
C ALA A 96 5.22 7.78 10.08
N VAL A 97 6.45 7.25 10.12
CA VAL A 97 7.21 6.91 8.91
C VAL A 97 6.56 5.74 8.16
N ALA A 98 6.11 4.70 8.87
CA ALA A 98 5.41 3.56 8.27
C ALA A 98 4.12 3.98 7.56
N GLY A 99 3.35 4.91 8.13
CA GLY A 99 2.15 5.45 7.47
C GLY A 99 2.47 6.15 6.15
N TRP A 100 3.55 6.94 6.13
CA TRP A 100 4.04 7.56 4.90
C TRP A 100 4.57 6.56 3.87
N ALA A 101 5.04 5.39 4.29
CA ALA A 101 5.47 4.34 3.38
C ALA A 101 4.31 3.75 2.54
N TYR A 102 3.05 4.08 2.85
CA TYR A 102 1.91 3.76 1.97
C TYR A 102 1.67 4.80 0.87
N ALA A 103 2.28 5.98 0.93
CA ALA A 103 2.10 7.02 -0.08
C ALA A 103 2.48 6.58 -1.52
N PRO A 104 3.57 5.82 -1.74
CA PRO A 104 3.88 5.30 -3.07
C PRO A 104 2.73 4.47 -3.67
N ASN A 105 2.03 3.67 -2.84
CA ASN A 105 0.88 2.89 -3.29
C ASN A 105 -0.24 3.80 -3.81
N ILE A 106 -0.53 4.91 -3.13
CA ILE A 106 -1.52 5.89 -3.61
C ILE A 106 -1.10 6.49 -4.95
N VAL A 107 0.20 6.82 -5.10
CA VAL A 107 0.73 7.43 -6.32
C VAL A 107 0.62 6.47 -7.51
N VAL A 108 1.02 5.20 -7.34
CA VAL A 108 0.93 4.21 -8.43
C VAL A 108 -0.50 3.69 -8.64
N PHE A 109 -1.37 3.78 -7.63
CA PHE A 109 -2.75 3.31 -7.71
C PHE A 109 -3.51 4.00 -8.84
N VAL A 110 -3.43 5.33 -8.94
CA VAL A 110 -4.23 6.10 -9.91
C VAL A 110 -4.02 5.63 -11.37
N PRO A 111 -2.79 5.57 -11.90
CA PRO A 111 -2.58 5.07 -13.26
C PRO A 111 -2.98 3.60 -13.41
N THR A 112 -2.72 2.75 -12.42
CA THR A 112 -3.08 1.33 -12.46
C THR A 112 -4.60 1.12 -12.48
N ALA A 113 -5.35 1.87 -11.66
CA ALA A 113 -6.80 1.84 -11.61
C ALA A 113 -7.43 2.33 -12.92
N LEU A 114 -6.91 3.43 -13.49
CA LEU A 114 -7.38 3.93 -14.79
C LEU A 114 -7.12 2.95 -15.92
N TYR A 115 -5.95 2.30 -15.94
CA TYR A 115 -5.64 1.26 -16.91
C TYR A 115 -6.56 0.06 -16.73
N GLY A 116 -6.71 -0.46 -15.51
CA GLY A 116 -7.62 -1.56 -15.19
C GLY A 116 -9.07 -1.26 -15.55
N TRP A 117 -9.56 -0.04 -15.26
CA TRP A 117 -10.90 0.40 -15.63
C TRP A 117 -11.13 0.33 -17.14
N ARG A 118 -10.17 0.82 -17.94
CA ARG A 118 -10.27 0.76 -19.41
C ARG A 118 -10.30 -0.67 -19.93
N GLN A 119 -9.53 -1.59 -19.33
CA GLN A 119 -9.56 -3.00 -19.70
C GLN A 119 -10.91 -3.63 -19.36
N LEU A 120 -11.47 -3.34 -18.18
CA LEU A 120 -12.78 -3.83 -17.79
C LEU A 120 -13.90 -3.36 -18.73
N GLN A 121 -13.85 -2.11 -19.20
CA GLN A 121 -14.84 -1.58 -20.15
C GLN A 121 -14.80 -2.24 -21.54
N GLN A 122 -13.72 -2.93 -21.90
CA GLN A 122 -13.60 -3.64 -23.17
C GLN A 122 -14.15 -5.06 -23.10
N LEU A 123 -14.42 -5.57 -21.90
CA LEU A 123 -14.98 -6.91 -21.70
C LEU A 123 -16.49 -6.87 -22.00
N THR A 124 -16.90 -7.68 -22.98
CA THR A 124 -18.32 -7.93 -23.26
C THR A 124 -18.66 -9.30 -22.72
N TYR A 125 -19.43 -9.36 -21.63
CA TYR A 125 -19.89 -10.62 -21.05
C TYR A 125 -21.22 -11.00 -21.71
N THR A 126 -21.23 -12.11 -22.45
CA THR A 126 -22.43 -12.60 -23.16
C THR A 126 -23.08 -13.82 -22.49
N THR A 127 -22.43 -14.39 -21.47
CA THR A 127 -22.72 -15.74 -20.95
C THR A 127 -22.78 -15.73 -19.42
N PHE A 128 -23.72 -16.50 -18.85
CA PHE A 128 -24.13 -16.43 -17.44
C PHE A 128 -23.93 -17.74 -16.66
N THR A 129 -23.17 -18.71 -17.18
CA THR A 129 -22.79 -19.88 -16.38
C THR A 129 -21.47 -19.63 -15.65
N PRO A 130 -21.32 -20.07 -14.38
CA PRO A 130 -20.07 -19.91 -13.63
C PRO A 130 -18.85 -20.54 -14.32
N GLU A 131 -19.04 -21.67 -15.02
CA GLU A 131 -17.97 -22.33 -15.75
C GLU A 131 -17.49 -21.51 -16.96
N GLU A 132 -18.41 -20.94 -17.74
CA GLU A 132 -18.07 -20.08 -18.88
C GLU A 132 -17.41 -18.78 -18.43
N LEU A 133 -17.89 -18.16 -17.35
CA LEU A 133 -17.29 -16.95 -16.79
C LEU A 133 -15.82 -17.20 -16.37
N THR A 134 -15.53 -18.36 -15.78
CA THR A 134 -14.17 -18.71 -15.36
C THR A 134 -13.26 -18.92 -16.58
N ALA A 135 -13.76 -19.59 -17.62
CA ALA A 135 -13.03 -19.82 -18.87
C ALA A 135 -12.79 -18.51 -19.63
N ASP A 136 -13.79 -17.63 -19.71
CA ASP A 136 -13.71 -16.32 -20.35
C ASP A 136 -12.70 -15.42 -19.63
N ILE A 137 -12.72 -15.38 -18.29
CA ILE A 137 -11.71 -14.66 -17.49
C ILE A 137 -10.31 -15.22 -17.76
N ALA A 138 -10.11 -16.55 -17.76
CA ALA A 138 -8.80 -17.13 -18.01
C ALA A 138 -8.27 -16.86 -19.43
N ALA A 139 -9.16 -16.69 -20.41
CA ALA A 139 -8.79 -16.51 -21.81
C ALA A 139 -8.48 -15.07 -22.22
N VAL A 140 -8.78 -14.06 -21.38
CA VAL A 140 -8.59 -12.65 -21.70
C VAL A 140 -7.10 -12.26 -21.60
N PRO A 141 -6.39 -12.00 -22.72
CA PRO A 141 -4.98 -11.63 -22.69
C PRO A 141 -4.73 -10.33 -21.91
N ALA A 142 -5.70 -9.41 -21.94
CA ALA A 142 -5.66 -8.17 -21.19
C ALA A 142 -5.55 -8.38 -19.67
N LEU A 143 -6.01 -9.51 -19.12
CA LEU A 143 -5.84 -9.82 -17.70
C LEU A 143 -4.39 -10.24 -17.37
N SER A 144 -3.72 -10.95 -18.29
CA SER A 144 -2.28 -11.23 -18.15
C SER A 144 -1.45 -9.94 -18.23
N GLU A 145 -1.77 -9.05 -19.17
CA GLU A 145 -1.12 -7.73 -19.27
C GLU A 145 -1.36 -6.88 -18.01
N LEU A 146 -2.61 -6.84 -17.53
CA LEU A 146 -2.97 -6.14 -16.31
C LEU A 146 -2.21 -6.69 -15.09
N ALA A 147 -2.07 -8.02 -14.98
CA ALA A 147 -1.27 -8.64 -13.93
C ALA A 147 0.20 -8.21 -14.00
N ALA A 148 0.79 -8.14 -15.19
CA ALA A 148 2.17 -7.67 -15.37
C ALA A 148 2.33 -6.19 -14.98
N VAL A 149 1.40 -5.33 -15.39
CA VAL A 149 1.39 -3.90 -15.01
C VAL A 149 1.25 -3.73 -13.50
N GLN A 150 0.37 -4.50 -12.86
CA GLN A 150 0.20 -4.50 -11.41
C GLN A 150 1.49 -4.95 -10.71
N LEU A 151 2.14 -6.01 -11.18
CA LEU A 151 3.39 -6.49 -10.58
C LEU A 151 4.52 -5.45 -10.70
N ILE A 152 4.66 -4.80 -11.86
CA ILE A 152 5.67 -3.75 -12.07
C ILE A 152 5.40 -2.54 -11.17
N THR A 153 4.16 -2.06 -11.13
CA THR A 153 3.79 -0.89 -10.33
C THR A 153 3.92 -1.17 -8.83
N ALA A 154 3.55 -2.37 -8.37
CA ALA A 154 3.77 -2.79 -7.00
C ALA A 154 5.26 -2.88 -6.66
N PHE A 155 6.10 -3.42 -7.55
CA PHE A 155 7.54 -3.47 -7.35
C PHE A 155 8.14 -2.05 -7.20
N ILE A 156 7.72 -1.10 -8.04
CA ILE A 156 8.11 0.31 -7.94
C ILE A 156 7.69 0.90 -6.59
N ALA A 157 6.43 0.68 -6.18
CA ALA A 157 5.93 1.17 -4.90
C ALA A 157 6.69 0.58 -3.71
N ILE A 158 7.06 -0.70 -3.76
CA ILE A 158 7.85 -1.38 -2.72
C ILE A 158 9.25 -0.76 -2.62
N LEU A 159 9.97 -0.58 -3.73
CA LEU A 159 11.28 0.07 -3.71
C LEU A 159 11.21 1.49 -3.14
N TRP A 160 10.17 2.24 -3.51
CA TRP A 160 9.94 3.58 -2.99
C TRP A 160 9.61 3.57 -1.49
N SER A 161 8.84 2.59 -1.04
CA SER A 161 8.51 2.39 0.38
C SER A 161 9.77 2.06 1.18
N ILE A 162 10.64 1.19 0.67
CA ILE A 162 11.95 0.88 1.28
C ILE A 162 12.78 2.16 1.43
N TYR A 163 12.81 3.01 0.40
CA TYR A 163 13.51 4.30 0.45
C TYR A 163 12.95 5.22 1.55
N LEU A 164 11.63 5.36 1.64
CA LEU A 164 10.96 6.16 2.68
C LEU A 164 11.24 5.64 4.08
N LEU A 165 11.09 4.33 4.29
CA LEU A 165 11.35 3.67 5.58
C LEU A 165 12.82 3.84 5.99
N THR A 166 13.76 3.58 5.07
CA THR A 166 15.20 3.65 5.34
C THR A 166 15.59 5.05 5.81
N HIS A 167 15.23 6.08 5.04
CA HIS A 167 15.69 7.44 5.30
C HIS A 167 14.84 8.15 6.36
N GLY A 168 13.55 7.88 6.43
CA GLY A 168 12.67 8.45 7.46
C GLY A 168 13.01 7.92 8.85
N ILE A 169 13.23 6.61 8.99
CA ILE A 169 13.65 6.01 10.27
C ILE A 169 15.05 6.47 10.65
N SER A 170 15.99 6.52 9.68
CA SER A 170 17.35 6.99 9.94
C SER A 170 17.37 8.36 10.62
N LYS A 171 16.50 9.28 10.18
CA LYS A 171 16.41 10.62 10.76
C LYS A 171 15.67 10.66 12.09
N THR A 172 14.49 10.05 12.17
CA THR A 172 13.72 10.03 13.43
C THR A 172 14.45 9.32 14.57
N HIS A 173 15.28 8.32 14.26
CA HIS A 173 16.01 7.51 15.24
C HIS A 173 17.48 7.90 15.39
N SER A 174 17.96 8.91 14.64
CA SER A 174 19.37 9.34 14.62
C SER A 174 20.37 8.20 14.38
N VAL A 175 20.01 7.26 13.51
CA VAL A 175 20.83 6.11 13.13
C VAL A 175 21.25 6.18 11.67
N LEU A 176 22.33 5.50 11.30
CA LEU A 176 22.82 5.52 9.93
C LEU A 176 21.85 4.76 8.98
N PRO A 177 21.62 5.25 7.74
CA PRO A 177 20.75 4.56 6.76
C PRO A 177 21.14 3.11 6.49
N LYS A 178 22.44 2.78 6.60
CA LYS A 178 22.95 1.41 6.43
C LYS A 178 22.38 0.42 7.46
N ILE A 179 21.93 0.90 8.61
CA ILE A 179 21.31 0.08 9.66
C ILE A 179 19.82 -0.10 9.35
N THR A 180 19.14 0.97 8.93
CA THR A 180 17.69 0.98 8.69
C THR A 180 17.28 0.30 7.38
N VAL A 181 18.18 0.23 6.39
CA VAL A 181 17.88 -0.41 5.11
C VAL A 181 17.61 -1.91 5.24
N VAL A 182 18.24 -2.59 6.20
CA VAL A 182 18.07 -4.04 6.41
C VAL A 182 16.62 -4.39 6.80
N PRO A 183 16.04 -3.85 7.89
CA PRO A 183 14.65 -4.13 8.23
C PRO A 183 13.68 -3.63 7.14
N ALA A 184 13.94 -2.48 6.52
CA ALA A 184 13.11 -1.97 5.42
C ALA A 184 13.08 -2.94 4.23
N PHE A 185 14.23 -3.51 3.86
CA PHE A 185 14.34 -4.49 2.79
C PHE A 185 13.59 -5.79 3.11
N PHE A 186 13.65 -6.29 4.34
CA PHE A 186 12.86 -7.46 4.76
C PHE A 186 11.36 -7.20 4.69
N ILE A 187 10.90 -6.01 5.09
CA ILE A 187 9.49 -5.60 4.92
C ILE A 187 9.12 -5.58 3.44
N GLY A 188 9.97 -5.03 2.58
CA GLY A 188 9.75 -4.99 1.14
C GLY A 188 9.67 -6.38 0.50
N ILE A 189 10.59 -7.29 0.85
CA ILE A 189 10.55 -8.69 0.42
C ILE A 189 9.27 -9.37 0.91
N GLY A 190 8.95 -9.23 2.21
CA GLY A 190 7.74 -9.82 2.79
C GLY A 190 6.48 -9.36 2.06
N SER A 191 6.40 -8.06 1.76
CA SER A 191 5.30 -7.46 1.00
C SER A 191 5.22 -8.02 -0.42
N PHE A 192 6.36 -8.19 -1.10
CA PHE A 192 6.41 -8.75 -2.45
C PHE A 192 6.03 -10.24 -2.48
N ILE A 193 6.49 -11.04 -1.52
CA ILE A 193 6.12 -12.46 -1.40
C ILE A 193 4.63 -12.60 -1.14
N LEU A 194 4.07 -11.80 -0.22
CA LEU A 194 2.63 -11.80 0.05
C LEU A 194 1.82 -11.38 -1.19
N LEU A 195 2.32 -10.46 -2.00
CA LEU A 195 1.67 -10.06 -3.25
C LEU A 195 1.66 -11.20 -4.28
N VAL A 196 2.77 -11.92 -4.43
CA VAL A 196 2.92 -12.93 -5.51
C VAL A 196 2.34 -14.29 -5.13
N PHE A 197 2.44 -14.66 -3.85
CA PHE A 197 2.07 -16.00 -3.35
C PHE A 197 0.97 -15.97 -2.29
N GLY A 198 0.40 -14.79 -2.01
CA GLY A 198 -0.72 -14.66 -1.09
C GLY A 198 -1.97 -15.40 -1.59
N PRO A 199 -2.83 -15.85 -0.66
CA PRO A 199 -4.09 -16.53 -0.97
C PRO A 199 -5.14 -15.61 -1.60
#